data_AF-A0AAX3WTN9-F1
#
_entry.id   AF-A0AAX3WTN9-F1
#
_cell.length_a   1.000
_cell.length_b   1.000
_cell.length_c   1.000
_cell.angle_alpha   90.00
_cell.angle_beta   90.00
_cell.angle_gamma   90.00
#
_symmetry.space_group_name_H-M   'P 1'
#
loop_
_entity.id
_entity.type
_entity.pdbx_description
1 polymer ?
#
loop_
_entity_poly.entity_id
_entity_poly.type
_entity_poly.pdbx_seq_one_letter_code
_entity_poly.pdbx_strand_id
1 'polypeptide(L)'
;MDPKQIEEIMEIIKEFFPENTSIAISDTNEYLYYQPSKKVDLKIKPGDPIKEGSAAHKALSYGQKISSYIEPDVFGVAYYGMSIPLMEEGETKGAITAIFPQKPSAFLTNYITIKIDDCWYPIKHDQVIYLETQLRKTFVKTMSREGYHRLNLSDLELFLAPDSFIRCHRSYIVNIDYIDEIQPDSHSTFLLIMKDGTRIPVSQRYASYFRRSLGF
;
A
#
# COMPACT_ATOMS: atom_id res chain seq x y z
N MET A 1 14.49 -25.05 -0.11
CA MET A 1 15.63 -24.11 -0.27
C MET A 1 16.68 -24.42 0.78
N ASP A 2 17.95 -24.26 0.47
CA ASP A 2 19.04 -24.34 1.45
C ASP A 2 18.88 -23.19 2.48
N PRO A 3 18.85 -23.45 3.80
CA PRO A 3 18.76 -22.41 4.83
C PRO A 3 19.78 -21.28 4.66
N LYS A 4 20.99 -21.60 4.19
CA LYS A 4 22.04 -20.61 4.00
C LYS A 4 21.73 -19.63 2.87
N GLN A 5 21.16 -20.13 1.77
CA GLN A 5 20.71 -19.28 0.65
C GLN A 5 19.56 -18.36 1.07
N ILE A 6 18.66 -18.84 1.94
CA ILE A 6 17.59 -18.02 2.49
C ILE A 6 18.18 -16.85 3.27
N GLU A 7 19.13 -17.10 4.17
CA GLU A 7 19.77 -16.05 4.97
C GLU A 7 20.46 -14.99 4.08
N GLU A 8 21.21 -15.41 3.07
CA GLU A 8 21.91 -14.50 2.15
C GLU A 8 20.93 -13.60 1.38
N ILE A 9 19.81 -14.15 0.90
CA ILE A 9 18.77 -13.37 0.21
C ILE A 9 18.08 -12.41 1.19
N MET A 10 17.79 -12.87 2.41
CA MET A 10 17.09 -12.08 3.41
C MET A 10 17.92 -10.89 3.92
N GLU A 11 19.25 -11.03 3.99
CA GLU A 11 20.16 -9.93 4.31
C GLU A 11 20.05 -8.77 3.31
N ILE A 12 19.77 -9.06 2.04
CA ILE A 12 19.58 -8.03 0.99
C ILE A 12 18.15 -7.47 1.05
N ILE A 13 17.17 -8.36 1.16
CA ILE A 13 15.75 -7.99 1.03
C ILE A 13 15.24 -7.22 2.26
N LYS A 14 15.81 -7.40 3.45
CA LYS A 14 15.39 -6.68 4.66
C LYS A 14 15.47 -5.15 4.53
N GLU A 15 16.35 -4.63 3.66
CA GLU A 15 16.46 -3.19 3.40
C GLU A 15 15.22 -2.61 2.70
N PHE A 16 14.43 -3.45 2.02
CA PHE A 16 13.19 -3.05 1.35
C PHE A 16 11.97 -3.06 2.28
N PHE A 17 12.09 -3.67 3.47
CA PHE A 17 10.99 -3.76 4.43
C PHE A 17 11.12 -2.68 5.52
N PRO A 18 10.00 -2.10 5.99
CA PRO A 18 10.04 -1.21 7.16
C PRO A 18 10.67 -1.92 8.37
N GLU A 19 11.46 -1.22 9.19
CA GLU A 19 12.16 -1.78 10.36
C GLU A 19 11.26 -2.51 11.39
N ASN A 20 9.95 -2.23 11.36
CA ASN A 20 8.95 -2.82 12.25
C ASN A 20 8.26 -4.06 11.65
N THR A 21 8.84 -4.66 10.62
CA THR A 21 8.28 -5.81 9.91
C THR A 21 8.99 -7.08 10.31
N SER A 22 8.26 -8.06 10.80
CA SER A 22 8.79 -9.41 10.99
C SER A 22 8.58 -10.21 9.71
N ILE A 23 9.50 -11.12 9.41
CA ILE A 23 9.47 -11.88 8.16
C ILE A 23 9.53 -13.36 8.50
N ALA A 24 8.65 -14.15 7.87
CA ALA A 24 8.67 -15.60 7.96
C ALA A 24 8.70 -16.20 6.55
N ILE A 25 9.45 -17.27 6.36
CA ILE A 25 9.40 -18.10 5.16
C ILE A 25 9.03 -19.50 5.59
N SER A 26 8.13 -20.14 4.85
CA SER A 26 7.71 -21.52 5.08
C SER A 26 7.79 -22.31 3.79
N ASP A 27 7.89 -23.64 3.92
CA ASP A 27 7.46 -24.54 2.87
C ASP A 27 5.94 -24.80 3.01
N THR A 28 5.44 -25.95 2.56
CA THR A 28 4.02 -26.32 2.69
C THR A 28 3.64 -26.86 4.07
N ASN A 29 4.60 -27.16 4.95
CA ASN A 29 4.40 -27.85 6.23
C ASN A 29 4.89 -27.03 7.43
N GLU A 30 6.08 -26.44 7.34
CA GLU A 30 6.78 -25.79 8.45
C GLU A 30 7.47 -24.48 8.05
N TYR A 31 7.79 -23.66 9.06
CA TYR A 31 8.57 -22.45 8.88
C TYR A 31 10.05 -22.81 8.67
N LEU A 32 10.66 -22.28 7.61
CA LEU A 32 12.08 -22.45 7.30
C LEU A 32 12.94 -21.32 7.87
N TYR A 33 12.34 -20.13 8.02
CA TYR A 33 13.05 -18.94 8.46
C TYR A 33 12.10 -18.01 9.21
N TYR A 34 12.63 -17.34 10.23
CA TYR A 34 11.94 -16.28 10.94
C TYR A 34 12.89 -15.18 11.39
N GLN A 35 12.54 -13.93 11.06
CA GLN A 35 13.20 -12.74 11.54
C GLN A 35 12.18 -11.89 12.32
N PRO A 36 12.29 -11.79 13.65
CA PRO A 36 11.45 -10.90 14.44
C PRO A 36 11.88 -9.43 14.28
N SER A 37 10.89 -8.53 14.33
CA SER A 37 11.07 -7.10 14.52
C SER A 37 10.91 -6.74 16.00
N LYS A 38 11.29 -5.51 16.35
CA LYS A 38 11.11 -4.99 17.72
C LYS A 38 9.64 -4.83 18.12
N LYS A 39 8.71 -4.74 17.16
CA LYS A 39 7.29 -4.44 17.44
C LYS A 39 6.36 -5.65 17.42
N VAL A 40 6.71 -6.70 16.69
CA VAL A 40 5.91 -7.93 16.67
C VAL A 40 6.82 -9.14 16.61
N ASP A 41 6.72 -10.02 17.59
CA ASP A 41 7.47 -11.27 17.65
C ASP A 41 6.48 -12.41 17.90
N LEU A 42 6.24 -13.22 16.88
CA LEU A 42 5.34 -14.37 16.91
C LEU A 42 5.98 -15.60 17.55
N LYS A 43 7.26 -15.50 17.98
CA LYS A 43 8.03 -16.57 18.61
C LYS A 43 8.16 -17.82 17.73
N ILE A 44 8.09 -17.66 16.41
CA ILE A 44 8.29 -18.72 15.43
C ILE A 44 9.77 -19.12 15.45
N LYS A 45 10.02 -20.42 15.35
CA LYS A 45 11.34 -20.99 15.12
C LYS A 45 11.34 -21.79 13.82
N PRO A 46 12.47 -21.86 13.09
CA PRO A 46 12.63 -22.81 12.01
C PRO A 46 12.30 -24.24 12.47
N GLY A 47 11.48 -24.97 11.71
CA GLY A 47 10.93 -26.27 12.05
C GLY A 47 9.58 -26.25 12.77
N ASP A 48 9.07 -25.08 13.19
CA ASP A 48 7.72 -25.00 13.75
C ASP A 48 6.67 -25.26 12.64
N PRO A 49 5.60 -26.03 12.92
CA PRO A 49 4.55 -26.26 11.94
C PRO A 49 3.77 -24.98 11.63
N ILE A 50 3.26 -24.89 10.41
CA ILE A 50 2.41 -23.77 10.00
C ILE A 50 1.08 -23.86 10.72
N LYS A 51 0.77 -22.82 11.50
CA LYS A 51 -0.48 -22.79 12.28
C LYS A 51 -1.69 -22.55 11.38
N GLU A 52 -2.73 -23.35 11.56
CA GLU A 52 -4.03 -23.15 10.93
C GLU A 52 -4.58 -21.74 11.26
N GLY A 53 -5.24 -21.12 10.29
CA GLY A 53 -5.76 -19.75 10.41
C GLY A 53 -4.72 -18.64 10.24
N SER A 54 -3.42 -18.95 10.28
CA SER A 54 -2.35 -17.99 9.98
C SER A 54 -2.41 -17.46 8.55
N ALA A 55 -1.77 -16.31 8.30
CA ALA A 55 -1.65 -15.76 6.96
C ALA A 55 -0.93 -16.71 5.98
N ALA A 56 0.12 -17.40 6.46
CA ALA A 56 0.86 -18.38 5.67
C ALA A 56 -0.02 -19.59 5.30
N HIS A 57 -0.73 -20.16 6.28
CA HIS A 57 -1.69 -21.24 6.05
C HIS A 57 -2.71 -20.87 4.97
N LYS A 58 -3.36 -19.70 5.11
CA LYS A 58 -4.35 -19.22 4.14
C LYS A 58 -3.76 -19.05 2.74
N ALA A 59 -2.54 -18.51 2.61
CA ALA A 59 -1.91 -18.31 1.31
C ALA A 59 -1.57 -19.64 0.62
N LEU A 60 -1.10 -20.62 1.40
CA LEU A 60 -0.82 -21.97 0.92
C LEU A 60 -2.11 -22.69 0.51
N SER A 61 -3.15 -22.66 1.34
CA SER A 61 -4.42 -23.34 1.05
C SER A 61 -5.14 -22.78 -0.17
N TYR A 62 -5.09 -21.47 -0.38
CA TYR A 62 -5.78 -20.83 -1.50
C TYR A 62 -4.90 -20.67 -2.75
N GLY A 63 -3.60 -20.91 -2.66
CA GLY A 63 -2.66 -20.71 -3.77
C GLY A 63 -2.60 -19.27 -4.28
N GLN A 64 -2.96 -18.29 -3.45
CA GLN A 64 -2.98 -16.87 -3.80
C GLN A 64 -2.45 -15.98 -2.68
N LYS A 65 -2.09 -14.74 -3.04
CA LYS A 65 -1.67 -13.73 -2.07
C LYS A 65 -2.77 -13.49 -1.04
N ILE A 66 -2.39 -13.47 0.23
CA ILE A 66 -3.25 -13.11 1.36
C ILE A 66 -2.78 -11.83 2.01
N SER A 67 -3.74 -10.99 2.41
CA SER A 67 -3.49 -9.77 3.17
C SER A 67 -4.64 -9.58 4.14
N SER A 68 -4.44 -9.98 5.40
CA SER A 68 -5.52 -10.07 6.38
C SER A 68 -5.04 -9.85 7.81
N TYR A 69 -5.97 -9.41 8.66
CA TYR A 69 -5.77 -9.42 10.10
C TYR A 69 -5.91 -10.85 10.65
N ILE A 70 -5.05 -11.21 11.59
CA ILE A 70 -5.03 -12.49 12.28
C ILE A 70 -5.23 -12.22 13.77
N GLU A 71 -6.22 -12.90 14.34
CA GLU A 71 -6.61 -12.76 15.74
C GLU A 71 -5.54 -13.34 16.69
N PRO A 72 -5.53 -12.93 17.99
CA PRO A 72 -4.55 -13.41 18.96
C PRO A 72 -4.59 -14.93 19.24
N ASP A 73 -5.65 -15.63 18.87
CA ASP A 73 -5.83 -17.06 19.12
C ASP A 73 -4.80 -17.93 18.37
N VAL A 74 -4.26 -17.45 17.24
CA VAL A 74 -3.27 -18.21 16.45
C VAL A 74 -1.87 -18.17 17.09
N PHE A 75 -1.37 -16.98 17.45
CA PHE A 75 0.02 -16.78 17.92
C PHE A 75 0.14 -16.11 19.31
N GLY A 76 -0.97 -15.92 20.03
CA GLY A 76 -1.01 -15.21 21.31
C GLY A 76 -0.96 -13.68 21.18
N VAL A 77 -0.70 -13.17 19.97
CA VAL A 77 -0.69 -11.75 19.64
C VAL A 77 -1.39 -11.54 18.31
N ALA A 78 -2.20 -10.50 18.21
CA ALA A 78 -2.81 -10.15 16.93
C ALA A 78 -1.79 -9.48 16.01
N TYR A 79 -1.94 -9.71 14.71
CA TYR A 79 -1.07 -9.11 13.70
C TYR A 79 -1.78 -8.99 12.35
N TYR A 80 -1.21 -8.16 11.46
CA TYR A 80 -1.59 -8.16 10.05
C TYR A 80 -0.55 -8.90 9.24
N GLY A 81 -0.98 -9.96 8.55
CA GLY A 81 -0.11 -10.78 7.71
C GLY A 81 -0.32 -10.48 6.23
N MET A 82 0.77 -10.27 5.51
CA MET A 82 0.82 -10.30 4.05
C MET A 82 1.64 -11.51 3.63
N SER A 83 0.98 -12.53 3.09
CA SER A 83 1.62 -13.77 2.68
C SER A 83 1.48 -13.99 1.18
N ILE A 84 2.59 -14.29 0.51
CA ILE A 84 2.66 -14.57 -0.91
C ILE A 84 3.10 -16.03 -1.07
N PRO A 85 2.30 -16.89 -1.72
CA PRO A 85 2.69 -18.27 -1.99
C PRO A 85 3.83 -18.30 -3.00
N LEU A 86 4.80 -19.16 -2.76
CA LEU A 86 5.88 -19.50 -3.67
C LEU A 86 5.38 -20.60 -4.60
N MET A 87 5.28 -20.29 -5.89
CA MET A 87 4.73 -21.18 -6.91
C MET A 87 5.87 -21.74 -7.76
N GLU A 88 5.88 -23.05 -7.97
CA GLU A 88 6.80 -23.75 -8.88
C GLU A 88 5.98 -24.72 -9.72
N GLU A 89 6.07 -24.61 -11.04
CA GLU A 89 5.29 -25.44 -11.99
C GLU A 89 3.77 -25.45 -11.74
N GLY A 90 3.23 -24.38 -11.16
CA GLY A 90 1.79 -24.27 -10.84
C GLY A 90 1.39 -24.87 -9.49
N GLU A 91 2.33 -25.47 -8.77
CA GLU A 91 2.11 -25.97 -7.41
C GLU A 91 2.68 -24.99 -6.37
N THR A 92 2.01 -24.89 -5.23
CA THR A 92 2.52 -24.13 -4.09
C THR A 92 3.58 -24.93 -3.35
N LYS A 93 4.80 -24.38 -3.25
CA LYS A 93 5.95 -25.00 -2.54
C LYS A 93 6.26 -24.36 -1.20
N GLY A 94 5.68 -23.21 -0.92
CA GLY A 94 5.94 -22.46 0.30
C GLY A 94 5.28 -21.10 0.31
N ALA A 95 5.63 -20.26 1.27
CA ALA A 95 5.14 -18.89 1.34
C ALA A 95 6.17 -17.96 1.98
N ILE A 96 6.21 -16.72 1.50
CA ILE A 96 6.91 -15.61 2.17
C ILE A 96 5.86 -14.74 2.84
N THR A 97 6.04 -14.48 4.13
CA THR A 97 5.07 -13.73 4.93
C THR A 97 5.73 -12.54 5.62
N ALA A 98 5.26 -11.35 5.28
CA ALA A 98 5.53 -10.13 6.04
C ALA A 98 4.47 -9.95 7.15
N ILE A 99 4.92 -9.71 8.36
CA ILE A 99 4.13 -9.67 9.59
C ILE A 99 4.27 -8.28 10.19
N PHE A 100 3.14 -7.61 10.35
CA PHE A 100 3.07 -6.26 10.89
C PHE A 100 2.25 -6.25 12.18
N PRO A 101 2.60 -5.40 13.18
CA PRO A 101 1.79 -5.28 14.41
C PRO A 101 0.37 -4.78 14.15
N GLN A 102 0.16 -4.10 13.02
CA GLN A 102 -1.11 -3.59 12.53
C GLN A 102 -1.04 -3.56 11.01
N LYS A 103 -2.18 -3.43 10.31
CA LYS A 103 -2.17 -3.21 8.84
C LYS A 103 -1.16 -2.10 8.53
N PRO A 104 -0.16 -2.33 7.65
CA PRO A 104 0.74 -1.28 7.23
C PRO A 104 -0.08 -0.26 6.47
N SER A 105 -0.63 0.69 7.22
CA SER A 105 -0.99 1.99 6.72
C SER A 105 0.34 2.66 6.49
N ALA A 106 0.63 3.03 5.25
CA ALA A 106 1.78 3.85 4.97
C ALA A 106 1.71 5.24 5.68
N PHE A 107 0.64 5.49 6.45
CA PHE A 107 0.39 6.71 7.22
C PHE A 107 -0.18 6.57 8.65
N LEU A 108 -0.21 5.45 9.37
CA LEU A 108 -0.87 5.35 10.72
C LEU A 108 -2.35 5.84 10.82
N THR A 109 -2.91 6.53 9.82
CA THR A 109 -4.14 7.32 9.84
C THR A 109 -4.65 7.49 8.39
N ASN A 110 -5.96 7.50 8.16
CA ASN A 110 -6.57 7.89 6.87
C ASN A 110 -6.53 9.42 6.66
N TYR A 111 -5.42 10.07 7.05
CA TYR A 111 -5.33 11.52 7.11
C TYR A 111 -4.10 12.04 6.35
N ILE A 112 -4.29 13.14 5.64
CA ILE A 112 -3.23 14.00 5.11
C ILE A 112 -3.14 15.25 5.99
N THR A 113 -1.94 15.60 6.45
CA THR A 113 -1.77 16.80 7.30
C THR A 113 -1.36 18.00 6.46
N ILE A 114 -2.25 18.98 6.31
CA ILE A 114 -1.97 20.20 5.56
C ILE A 114 -1.53 21.32 6.50
N LYS A 115 -0.61 22.16 6.04
CA LYS A 115 -0.20 23.39 6.72
C LYS A 115 -0.95 24.58 6.10
N ILE A 116 -1.62 25.35 6.95
CA ILE A 116 -2.27 26.63 6.62
C ILE A 116 -1.71 27.65 7.60
N ASP A 117 -1.11 28.72 7.07
CA ASP A 117 -0.32 29.68 7.85
C ASP A 117 0.70 28.96 8.74
N ASP A 118 0.57 29.02 10.07
CA ASP A 118 1.43 28.33 11.04
C ASP A 118 0.76 27.19 11.80
N CYS A 119 -0.39 26.73 11.32
CA CYS A 119 -1.14 25.63 11.91
C CYS A 119 -1.13 24.37 11.02
N TRP A 120 -1.17 23.20 11.65
CA TRP A 120 -1.28 21.90 10.99
C TRP A 120 -2.67 21.34 11.21
N TYR A 121 -3.31 20.90 10.12
CA TYR A 121 -4.66 20.35 10.14
C TYR A 121 -4.64 18.94 9.56
N PRO A 122 -4.94 17.90 10.36
CA PRO A 122 -5.13 16.56 9.85
C PRO A 122 -6.48 16.49 9.13
N ILE A 123 -6.46 16.16 7.84
CA ILE A 123 -7.64 16.06 6.98
C ILE A 123 -7.83 14.61 6.57
N LYS A 124 -9.05 14.08 6.70
CA LYS A 124 -9.32 12.71 6.24
C LYS A 124 -9.21 12.61 4.71
N HIS A 125 -8.77 11.47 4.20
CA HIS A 125 -8.66 11.20 2.76
C HIS A 125 -9.98 11.43 2.01
N ASP A 126 -11.10 11.02 2.61
CA ASP A 126 -12.46 11.20 2.06
C ASP A 126 -12.86 12.68 1.91
N GLN A 127 -12.14 13.62 2.53
CA GLN A 127 -12.36 15.07 2.41
C GLN A 127 -11.43 15.73 1.39
N VAL A 128 -10.45 15.00 0.85
CA VAL A 128 -9.48 15.52 -0.12
C VAL A 128 -10.03 15.36 -1.53
N ILE A 129 -10.08 16.45 -2.29
CA ILE A 129 -10.58 16.49 -3.67
C ILE A 129 -9.45 16.15 -4.64
N TYR A 130 -8.32 16.87 -4.53
CA TYR A 130 -7.15 16.63 -5.34
C TYR A 130 -5.90 17.24 -4.69
N LEU A 131 -4.74 16.84 -5.20
CA LEU A 131 -3.44 17.42 -4.86
C LEU A 131 -2.79 17.94 -6.15
N GLU A 132 -2.14 19.11 -6.07
CA GLU A 132 -1.38 19.68 -7.18
C GLU A 132 0.01 20.14 -6.77
N THR A 133 0.92 20.22 -7.74
CA THR A 133 2.20 20.90 -7.53
C THR A 133 2.03 22.39 -7.82
N GLN A 134 2.06 23.22 -6.77
CA GLN A 134 2.00 24.67 -6.86
C GLN A 134 3.22 25.30 -6.19
N LEU A 135 3.94 26.20 -6.88
CA LEU A 135 5.13 26.88 -6.34
C LEU A 135 6.17 25.94 -5.71
N ARG A 136 6.41 24.77 -6.35
CA ARG A 136 7.30 23.69 -5.87
C ARG A 136 6.89 23.04 -4.53
N LYS A 137 5.68 23.30 -4.06
CA LYS A 137 5.05 22.65 -2.91
C LYS A 137 3.88 21.80 -3.39
N THR A 138 3.47 20.84 -2.57
CA THR A 138 2.22 20.13 -2.81
C THR A 138 1.09 20.92 -2.19
N PHE A 139 0.22 21.46 -3.01
CA PHE A 139 -1.06 22.02 -2.60
C PHE A 139 -2.09 20.89 -2.50
N VAL A 140 -2.93 20.95 -1.47
CA VAL A 140 -3.97 19.98 -1.20
C VAL A 140 -5.30 20.70 -1.13
N LYS A 141 -6.20 20.37 -2.06
CA LYS A 141 -7.58 20.87 -2.07
C LYS A 141 -8.47 19.90 -1.30
N THR A 142 -9.28 20.44 -0.41
CA THR A 142 -10.26 19.67 0.39
C THR A 142 -11.63 20.32 0.29
N MET A 143 -12.69 19.65 0.77
CA MET A 143 -14.05 20.21 0.77
C MET A 143 -14.20 21.52 1.54
N SER A 144 -13.42 21.72 2.61
CA SER A 144 -13.62 22.83 3.54
C SER A 144 -12.44 23.80 3.62
N ARG A 145 -11.25 23.37 3.21
CA ARG A 145 -9.98 24.09 3.38
C ARG A 145 -9.00 23.76 2.25
N GLU A 146 -7.96 24.56 2.17
CA GLU A 146 -6.83 24.29 1.29
C GLU A 146 -5.53 24.69 1.98
N GLY A 147 -4.44 24.02 1.64
CA GLY A 147 -3.15 24.24 2.28
C GLY A 147 -2.05 23.42 1.62
N TYR A 148 -0.89 23.40 2.26
CA TYR A 148 0.30 22.77 1.68
C TYR A 148 0.75 21.56 2.48
N HIS A 149 1.14 20.51 1.78
CA HIS A 149 1.83 19.36 2.35
C HIS A 149 3.34 19.48 2.14
N ARG A 150 4.13 18.98 3.10
CA ARG A 150 5.61 19.05 3.05
C ARG A 150 6.21 18.11 2.00
N LEU A 151 5.61 16.96 1.81
CA LEU A 151 6.04 15.95 0.83
C LEU A 151 5.61 16.33 -0.59
N ASN A 152 6.38 15.87 -1.59
CA ASN A 152 6.02 16.05 -3.00
C ASN A 152 4.95 15.03 -3.43
N LEU A 153 4.39 15.20 -4.64
CA LEU A 153 3.33 14.31 -5.14
C LEU A 153 3.79 12.87 -5.34
N SER A 154 5.02 12.62 -5.80
CA SER A 154 5.54 11.26 -5.99
C SER A 154 5.68 10.53 -4.66
N ASP A 155 6.13 11.23 -3.61
CA ASP A 155 6.20 10.66 -2.26
C ASP A 155 4.78 10.37 -1.75
N LEU A 156 3.85 11.33 -1.91
CA LEU A 156 2.45 11.16 -1.47
C LEU A 156 1.72 10.03 -2.22
N GLU A 157 2.01 9.82 -3.50
CA GLU A 157 1.46 8.73 -4.31
C GLU A 157 1.76 7.36 -3.71
N LEU A 158 2.91 7.18 -3.05
CA LEU A 158 3.29 5.92 -2.38
C LEU A 158 2.42 5.60 -1.16
N PHE A 159 1.70 6.59 -0.64
CA PHE A 159 1.05 6.51 0.66
C PHE A 159 -0.46 6.75 0.61
N LEU A 160 -0.95 7.44 -0.42
CA LEU A 160 -2.37 7.64 -0.66
C LEU A 160 -3.06 6.31 -0.97
N ALA A 161 -4.31 6.19 -0.54
CA ALA A 161 -5.09 4.98 -0.75
C ALA A 161 -5.33 4.78 -2.27
N PRO A 162 -4.78 3.71 -2.88
CA PRO A 162 -4.77 3.57 -4.35
C PRO A 162 -6.15 3.26 -4.93
N ASP A 163 -7.11 2.90 -4.08
CA ASP A 163 -8.53 2.74 -4.37
C ASP A 163 -9.28 4.08 -4.48
N SER A 164 -8.80 5.14 -3.81
CA SER A 164 -9.42 6.47 -3.88
C SER A 164 -8.61 7.47 -4.71
N PHE A 165 -7.28 7.34 -4.78
CA PHE A 165 -6.42 8.34 -5.43
C PHE A 165 -5.73 7.80 -6.66
N ILE A 166 -5.69 8.62 -7.71
CA ILE A 166 -5.01 8.28 -8.96
C ILE A 166 -4.14 9.42 -9.48
N ARG A 167 -2.91 9.07 -9.85
CA ARG A 167 -1.98 9.97 -10.54
C ARG A 167 -2.41 10.12 -12.00
N CYS A 168 -2.95 11.27 -12.35
CA CYS A 168 -3.43 11.55 -13.71
C CYS A 168 -2.51 12.49 -14.49
N HIS A 169 -1.58 13.18 -13.81
CA HIS A 169 -0.66 14.13 -14.41
C HIS A 169 0.62 14.23 -13.57
N ARG A 170 1.74 14.69 -14.15
CA ARG A 170 2.98 14.96 -13.38
C ARG A 170 2.80 15.96 -12.24
N SER A 171 1.76 16.78 -12.32
CA SER A 171 1.42 17.83 -11.35
C SER A 171 0.11 17.59 -10.62
N TYR A 172 -0.59 16.46 -10.83
CA TYR A 172 -1.87 16.21 -10.19
C TYR A 172 -2.02 14.77 -9.70
N ILE A 173 -2.63 14.63 -8.52
CA ILE A 173 -3.24 13.38 -8.03
C ILE A 173 -4.68 13.74 -7.70
N VAL A 174 -5.65 12.97 -8.18
CA VAL A 174 -7.07 13.25 -7.96
C VAL A 174 -7.71 12.17 -7.11
N ASN A 175 -8.69 12.54 -6.30
CA ASN A 175 -9.58 11.58 -5.65
C ASN A 175 -10.69 11.21 -6.64
N ILE A 176 -10.82 9.91 -6.93
CA ILE A 176 -11.78 9.34 -7.88
C ILE A 176 -13.21 9.62 -7.44
N ASP A 177 -13.48 9.60 -6.12
CA ASP A 177 -14.80 9.84 -5.55
C ASP A 177 -15.31 11.27 -5.82
N TYR A 178 -14.42 12.18 -6.21
CA TYR A 178 -14.70 13.58 -6.51
C TYR A 178 -14.69 13.91 -8.00
N ILE A 179 -14.51 12.92 -8.89
CA ILE A 179 -14.69 13.11 -10.32
C ILE A 179 -16.19 13.15 -10.62
N ASP A 180 -16.62 14.20 -11.31
CA ASP A 180 -18.00 14.37 -11.79
C ASP A 180 -18.14 13.87 -13.23
N GLU A 181 -17.20 14.28 -14.10
CA GLU A 181 -17.22 13.92 -15.52
C GLU A 181 -15.80 13.67 -16.05
N ILE A 182 -15.66 12.72 -16.98
CA ILE A 182 -14.43 12.46 -17.72
C ILE A 182 -14.70 12.78 -19.19
N GLN A 183 -14.09 13.87 -19.68
CA GLN A 183 -14.23 14.31 -21.06
C GLN A 183 -13.04 13.84 -21.90
N PRO A 184 -13.25 13.28 -23.11
CA PRO A 184 -12.16 13.07 -24.04
C PRO A 184 -11.58 14.43 -24.46
N ASP A 185 -10.26 14.47 -24.59
CA ASP A 185 -9.53 15.65 -25.04
C ASP A 185 -8.62 15.28 -26.23
N SER A 186 -7.87 16.25 -26.75
CA SER A 186 -6.96 16.08 -27.88
C SER A 186 -5.95 14.93 -27.68
N HIS A 187 -5.47 14.31 -28.76
CA HIS A 187 -4.39 13.32 -28.70
C HIS A 187 -4.61 12.14 -27.72
N SER A 188 -5.86 11.70 -27.53
CA SER A 188 -6.22 10.60 -26.61
C SER A 188 -5.92 10.91 -25.13
N THR A 189 -5.95 12.19 -24.74
CA THR A 189 -5.96 12.62 -23.34
C THR A 189 -7.38 12.75 -22.81
N PHE A 190 -7.50 13.09 -21.53
CA PHE A 190 -8.79 13.34 -20.89
C PHE A 190 -8.75 14.65 -20.10
N LEU A 191 -9.91 15.26 -19.93
CA LEU A 191 -10.13 16.38 -19.03
C LEU A 191 -11.13 15.92 -17.96
N LEU A 192 -10.72 15.99 -16.70
CA LEU A 192 -11.58 15.67 -15.56
C LEU A 192 -12.31 16.92 -15.12
N ILE A 193 -13.63 16.82 -14.98
CA ILE A 193 -14.45 17.80 -14.28
C ILE A 193 -14.66 17.24 -12.87
N MET A 194 -14.19 17.96 -11.87
CA MET A 194 -14.35 17.60 -10.47
C MET A 194 -15.70 18.12 -9.95
N LYS A 195 -16.22 17.52 -8.88
CA LYS A 195 -17.49 17.93 -8.24
C LYS A 195 -17.50 19.37 -7.71
N ASP A 196 -16.34 19.99 -7.51
CA ASP A 196 -16.20 21.41 -7.15
C ASP A 196 -16.09 22.34 -8.38
N GLY A 197 -16.22 21.78 -9.59
CA GLY A 197 -16.09 22.49 -10.87
C GLY A 197 -14.66 22.64 -11.38
N THR A 198 -13.65 22.20 -10.61
CA THR A 198 -12.24 22.25 -11.05
C THR A 198 -12.03 21.38 -12.28
N ARG A 199 -11.17 21.84 -13.20
CA ARG A 199 -10.85 21.12 -14.45
C ARG A 199 -9.41 20.63 -14.39
N ILE A 200 -9.20 19.31 -14.37
CA ILE A 200 -7.87 18.70 -14.20
C ILE A 200 -7.51 17.87 -15.44
N PRO A 201 -6.40 18.19 -16.14
CA PRO A 201 -6.01 17.42 -17.32
C PRO A 201 -5.37 16.09 -16.93
N VAL A 202 -5.63 15.06 -17.72
CA VAL A 202 -4.90 13.79 -17.71
C VAL A 202 -3.88 13.85 -18.83
N SER A 203 -2.57 13.85 -18.52
CA SER A 203 -1.58 13.92 -19.61
C SER A 203 -1.43 12.61 -20.36
N GLN A 204 -0.95 12.70 -21.59
CA GLN A 204 -0.74 11.56 -22.49
C GLN A 204 0.03 10.39 -21.84
N ARG A 205 1.05 10.70 -21.03
CA ARG A 205 1.83 9.69 -20.29
C ARG A 205 0.98 8.87 -19.32
N TYR A 206 -0.05 9.47 -18.73
CA TYR A 206 -0.89 8.86 -17.70
C TYR A 206 -2.23 8.35 -18.24
N ALA A 207 -2.67 8.83 -19.41
CA ALA A 207 -3.97 8.49 -20.01
C ALA A 207 -4.21 6.97 -20.12
N SER A 208 -3.20 6.21 -20.55
CA SER A 208 -3.32 4.75 -20.68
C SER A 208 -3.51 4.05 -19.32
N TYR A 209 -2.81 4.50 -18.28
CA TYR A 209 -2.97 3.96 -16.93
C TYR A 209 -4.32 4.35 -16.33
N PHE A 210 -4.66 5.65 -16.42
CA PHE A 210 -5.92 6.20 -15.94
C PHE A 210 -7.13 5.44 -16.50
N ARG A 211 -7.18 5.28 -17.83
CA ARG A 211 -8.25 4.54 -18.51
C ARG A 211 -8.37 3.09 -18.03
N ARG A 212 -7.25 2.37 -17.89
CA ARG A 212 -7.26 0.99 -17.38
C ARG A 212 -7.73 0.90 -15.93
N SER A 213 -7.34 1.84 -15.08
CA SER A 213 -7.72 1.85 -13.67
C SER A 213 -9.23 2.07 -13.45
N LEU A 214 -9.87 2.84 -14.34
CA LEU A 214 -11.31 3.13 -14.27
C LEU A 214 -12.17 2.24 -15.19
N GLY A 215 -11.56 1.47 -16.09
CA GLY A 215 -12.26 0.44 -16.87
C GLY A 215 -13.12 0.94 -18.03
N PHE A 216 -12.70 1.98 -18.74
CA PHE A 216 -13.40 2.50 -19.94
C PHE A 216 -12.51 2.61 -21.20
#